data_AF-A0A499UJ57-F1
#
_entry.id   AF-A0A499UJ57-F1
#
_cell.length_a   1.000
_cell.length_b   1.000
_cell.length_c   1.000
_cell.angle_alpha   90.00
_cell.angle_beta   90.00
_cell.angle_gamma   90.00
#
_symmetry.space_group_name_H-M   'P 1'
#
loop_
_entity.id
_entity.type
_entity.pdbx_description
1 polymer ?
#
loop_
_entity_poly.entity_id
_entity_poly.type
_entity_poly.pdbx_seq_one_letter_code
_entity_poly.pdbx_strand_id
1 'polypeptide(L)'
;MPLAVARVLLTVVAEGRKAGWLEPAGFAAALRKPTAGRLRGFDGYPLARHASELPPARLAAVVRDRRRMRALAKVLSDARATAASVRAALARSVATAWRADPSGAASYQQGVSRYLTASIASVRLVPKSMVVVAGGSATIPVTVDNGLQQDLTGVELRVLSSRPERLNARDRAMPVRASRAVSRTVRIRVKAYANGPVRLTAQLYTTADGLPWGAR
;
A
#
# COMPACT_ATOMS: atom_id res chain seq x y z
N MET A 1 -5.37 -20.43 5.33
CA MET A 1 -5.51 -20.22 3.86
C MET A 1 -6.75 -20.86 3.24
N PRO A 2 -7.17 -22.11 3.53
CA PRO A 2 -8.28 -22.77 2.81
C PRO A 2 -9.68 -22.16 3.07
N LEU A 3 -9.91 -21.65 4.29
CA LEU A 3 -11.19 -21.03 4.66
C LEU A 3 -11.53 -19.77 3.84
N ALA A 4 -10.53 -19.00 3.41
CA ALA A 4 -10.75 -17.81 2.61
C ALA A 4 -11.20 -18.13 1.18
N VAL A 5 -10.65 -19.20 0.59
CA VAL A 5 -11.00 -19.67 -0.76
C VAL A 5 -12.41 -20.26 -0.76
N ALA A 6 -12.74 -21.07 0.25
CA ALA A 6 -14.08 -21.65 0.40
C ALA A 6 -15.17 -20.57 0.49
N ARG A 7 -14.90 -19.48 1.24
CA ARG A 7 -15.84 -18.36 1.39
C ARG A 7 -16.06 -17.60 0.08
N VAL A 8 -14.99 -17.38 -0.70
CA VAL A 8 -15.08 -16.74 -2.02
C VAL A 8 -15.88 -17.59 -2.99
N LEU A 9 -15.63 -18.91 -3.04
CA LEU A 9 -16.39 -19.84 -3.87
C LEU A 9 -17.88 -19.84 -3.52
N LEU A 10 -18.21 -19.85 -2.24
CA LEU A 10 -19.59 -19.73 -1.75
C LEU A 10 -20.26 -18.44 -2.24
N THR A 11 -19.58 -17.30 -2.13
CA THR A 11 -20.11 -16.01 -2.61
C THR A 11 -20.32 -16.01 -4.13
N VAL A 12 -19.38 -16.54 -4.90
CA VAL A 12 -19.51 -16.62 -6.37
C VAL A 12 -20.69 -17.48 -6.78
N VAL A 13 -20.87 -18.65 -6.14
CA VAL A 13 -22.01 -19.54 -6.41
C VAL A 13 -23.33 -18.86 -6.05
N ALA A 14 -23.40 -18.15 -4.92
CA ALA A 14 -24.61 -17.46 -4.49
C ALA A 14 -24.99 -16.31 -5.44
N GLU A 15 -24.04 -15.45 -5.80
CA GLU A 15 -24.28 -14.35 -6.73
C GLU A 15 -24.61 -14.85 -8.14
N GLY A 16 -23.96 -15.94 -8.57
CA GLY A 16 -24.25 -16.52 -9.89
C GLY A 16 -25.63 -17.15 -10.01
N ARG A 17 -26.14 -17.76 -8.92
CA ARG A 17 -27.55 -18.19 -8.84
C ARG A 17 -28.50 -17.02 -8.90
N LYS A 18 -28.22 -15.94 -8.14
CA LYS A 18 -29.07 -14.74 -8.09
C LYS A 18 -29.17 -14.04 -9.45
N ALA A 19 -28.07 -14.02 -10.20
CA ALA A 19 -28.02 -13.44 -11.53
C ALA A 19 -28.44 -14.41 -12.66
N GLY A 20 -28.87 -15.64 -12.34
CA GLY A 20 -29.49 -16.58 -13.29
C GLY A 20 -28.53 -17.27 -14.28
N TRP A 21 -27.21 -17.12 -14.13
CA TRP A 21 -26.20 -17.76 -15.00
C TRP A 21 -25.57 -19.01 -14.38
N LEU A 22 -25.98 -19.40 -13.18
CA LEU A 22 -25.60 -20.66 -12.53
C LEU A 22 -26.82 -21.40 -11.97
N GLU A 23 -26.92 -22.68 -12.29
CA GLU A 23 -27.87 -23.63 -11.68
C GLU A 23 -27.09 -24.81 -11.06
N PRO A 24 -26.56 -24.64 -9.83
CA PRO A 24 -25.72 -25.65 -9.22
C PRO A 24 -26.54 -26.87 -8.78
N ALA A 25 -26.19 -28.05 -9.30
CA ALA A 25 -26.72 -29.32 -8.84
C ALA A 25 -26.02 -29.77 -7.56
N GLY A 26 -26.79 -30.22 -6.57
CA GLY A 26 -26.25 -30.84 -5.37
C GLY A 26 -25.73 -32.25 -5.65
N PHE A 27 -24.76 -32.70 -4.85
CA PHE A 27 -24.19 -34.06 -4.97
C PHE A 27 -25.26 -35.16 -4.94
N ALA A 28 -26.26 -35.03 -4.05
CA ALA A 28 -27.39 -35.95 -3.97
C ALA A 28 -28.26 -35.99 -5.25
N ALA A 29 -28.38 -34.86 -5.96
CA ALA A 29 -29.10 -34.81 -7.23
C ALA A 29 -28.32 -35.51 -8.35
N ALA A 30 -26.98 -35.38 -8.35
CA ALA A 30 -26.10 -36.10 -9.28
C ALA A 30 -26.12 -37.62 -9.10
N LEU A 31 -26.48 -38.10 -7.90
CA LEU A 31 -26.56 -39.52 -7.56
C LEU A 31 -27.89 -40.20 -7.94
N ARG A 32 -28.93 -39.45 -8.36
CA ARG A 32 -30.27 -40.03 -8.62
C ARG A 32 -30.35 -40.89 -9.89
N LYS A 33 -29.52 -40.62 -10.89
CA LYS A 33 -29.37 -41.42 -12.12
C LYS A 33 -27.91 -41.38 -12.55
N PRO A 34 -27.02 -42.11 -11.86
CA PRO A 34 -25.60 -42.07 -12.18
C PRO A 34 -25.41 -42.74 -13.54
N THR A 35 -25.02 -41.97 -14.55
CA THR A 35 -24.51 -42.56 -15.79
C THR A 35 -23.21 -43.25 -15.43
N ALA A 36 -23.12 -44.57 -15.64
CA ALA A 36 -21.88 -45.32 -15.43
C ALA A 36 -20.84 -44.83 -16.45
N GLY A 37 -20.07 -43.82 -16.06
CA GLY A 37 -18.94 -43.30 -16.81
C GLY A 37 -17.66 -43.93 -16.27
N ARG A 38 -16.76 -44.32 -17.16
CA ARG A 38 -15.39 -44.62 -16.77
C ARG A 38 -14.78 -43.30 -16.33
N LEU A 39 -14.48 -43.13 -15.05
CA LEU A 39 -13.65 -42.00 -14.60
C LEU A 39 -12.37 -42.10 -15.43
N ARG A 40 -12.11 -41.12 -16.30
CA ARG A 40 -10.76 -40.95 -16.80
C ARG A 40 -9.88 -40.83 -15.56
N GLY A 41 -8.78 -41.58 -15.53
CA GLY A 41 -7.76 -41.37 -14.51
C GLY A 41 -7.51 -39.87 -14.42
N PHE A 42 -7.49 -39.34 -13.20
CA PHE A 42 -6.96 -38.00 -13.04
C PHE A 42 -5.47 -38.13 -13.32
N ASP A 43 -5.06 -37.93 -14.57
CA ASP A 43 -3.68 -38.02 -15.03
C ASP A 43 -2.83 -36.83 -14.52
N GLY A 44 -3.29 -36.19 -13.44
CA GLY A 44 -2.80 -34.92 -12.95
C GLY A 44 -3.43 -33.72 -13.64
N TYR A 45 -3.03 -32.55 -13.16
CA TYR A 45 -3.31 -31.30 -13.84
C TYR A 45 -2.34 -31.17 -15.05
N PRO A 46 -2.85 -30.95 -16.29
CA PRO A 46 -1.99 -30.99 -17.47
C PRO A 46 -0.82 -30.01 -17.39
N LEU A 47 0.41 -30.47 -17.68
CA LEU A 47 1.62 -29.63 -17.60
C LEU A 47 1.52 -28.37 -18.45
N ALA A 48 0.90 -28.45 -19.63
CA ALA A 48 0.65 -27.29 -20.49
C ALA A 48 -0.26 -26.24 -19.81
N ARG A 49 -1.23 -26.68 -18.99
CA ARG A 49 -2.06 -25.78 -18.19
C ARG A 49 -1.25 -25.18 -17.04
N HIS A 50 -0.44 -25.99 -16.36
CA HIS A 50 0.47 -25.53 -15.30
C HIS A 50 1.45 -24.46 -15.79
N ALA A 51 2.01 -24.63 -17.00
CA ALA A 51 2.88 -23.64 -17.62
C ALA A 51 2.17 -22.30 -17.94
N SER A 52 0.83 -22.33 -18.12
CA SER A 52 0.00 -21.15 -18.39
C SER A 52 -0.54 -20.45 -17.12
N GLU A 53 -0.16 -20.94 -15.95
CA GLU A 53 -0.60 -20.37 -14.67
C GLU A 53 0.18 -19.12 -14.30
N LEU A 54 -0.37 -18.37 -13.34
CA LEU A 54 0.30 -17.19 -12.82
C LEU A 54 1.48 -17.64 -11.93
N PRO A 55 2.73 -17.26 -12.23
CA PRO A 55 3.86 -17.70 -11.42
C PRO A 55 3.76 -17.21 -9.96
N PRO A 56 4.22 -17.98 -8.96
CA PRO A 56 4.18 -17.57 -7.56
C PRO A 56 4.82 -16.20 -7.29
N ALA A 57 5.93 -15.90 -7.98
CA ALA A 57 6.60 -14.61 -7.88
C ALA A 57 5.71 -13.43 -8.34
N ARG A 58 4.87 -13.65 -9.37
CA ARG A 58 3.92 -12.65 -9.86
C ARG A 58 2.80 -12.42 -8.84
N LEU A 59 2.26 -13.49 -8.25
CA LEU A 59 1.29 -13.37 -7.14
C LEU A 59 1.89 -12.61 -5.95
N ALA A 60 3.12 -12.95 -5.54
CA ALA A 60 3.79 -12.29 -4.43
C ALA A 60 3.97 -10.78 -4.67
N ALA A 61 4.29 -10.39 -5.91
CA ALA A 61 4.39 -8.99 -6.28
C ALA A 61 3.05 -8.25 -6.21
N VAL A 62 1.95 -8.85 -6.68
CA VAL A 62 0.61 -8.26 -6.57
C VAL A 62 0.20 -8.07 -5.12
N VAL A 63 0.51 -9.03 -4.25
CA VAL A 63 0.26 -8.91 -2.80
C VAL A 63 1.08 -7.77 -2.20
N ARG A 64 2.35 -7.62 -2.59
CA ARG A 64 3.20 -6.50 -2.15
C ARG A 64 2.63 -5.15 -2.61
N ASP A 65 2.20 -5.05 -3.86
CA ASP A 65 1.62 -3.82 -4.42
C ASP A 65 0.28 -3.47 -3.77
N ARG A 66 -0.54 -4.47 -3.43
CA ARG A 66 -1.73 -4.27 -2.60
C ARG A 66 -1.40 -3.71 -1.22
N ARG A 67 -0.30 -4.14 -0.59
CA ARG A 67 0.14 -3.55 0.70
C ARG A 67 0.60 -2.11 0.54
N ARG A 68 1.35 -1.79 -0.52
CA ARG A 68 1.79 -0.42 -0.84
C ARG A 68 0.59 0.51 -1.07
N MET A 69 -0.40 0.06 -1.83
CA MET A 69 -1.65 0.78 -2.03
C MET A 69 -2.38 1.05 -0.73
N ARG A 70 -2.48 0.07 0.17
CA ARG A 70 -3.10 0.26 1.49
C ARG A 70 -2.33 1.25 2.36
N ALA A 71 -1.00 1.27 2.26
CA ALA A 71 -0.20 2.28 2.95
C ALA A 71 -0.50 3.67 2.39
N LEU A 72 -0.46 3.84 1.06
CA LEU A 72 -0.76 5.12 0.41
C LEU A 72 -2.17 5.63 0.74
N ALA A 73 -3.17 4.76 0.72
CA ALA A 73 -4.55 5.11 1.06
C ALA A 73 -4.71 5.73 2.46
N LYS A 74 -3.78 5.48 3.40
CA LYS A 74 -3.83 6.07 4.75
C LYS A 74 -3.44 7.54 4.78
N VAL A 75 -2.71 8.03 3.78
CA VAL A 75 -2.15 9.38 3.78
C VAL A 75 -2.89 10.37 2.88
N LEU A 76 -3.73 9.86 1.98
CA LEU A 76 -4.45 10.63 0.97
C LEU A 76 -5.73 11.27 1.51
N SER A 77 -6.10 12.43 0.97
CA SER A 77 -7.38 13.08 1.22
C SER A 77 -8.58 12.29 0.66
N ASP A 78 -8.49 11.80 -0.58
CA ASP A 78 -9.49 10.93 -1.22
C ASP A 78 -8.91 9.53 -1.48
N ALA A 79 -8.90 8.73 -0.42
CA ALA A 79 -8.45 7.35 -0.48
C ALA A 79 -9.37 6.46 -1.33
N ARG A 80 -10.67 6.76 -1.45
CA ARG A 80 -11.65 5.87 -2.10
C ARG A 80 -11.46 5.86 -3.61
N ALA A 81 -11.36 7.03 -4.24
CA ALA A 81 -11.14 7.13 -5.68
C ALA A 81 -9.82 6.46 -6.08
N THR A 82 -8.73 6.76 -5.37
CA THR A 82 -7.42 6.16 -5.62
C THR A 82 -7.42 4.66 -5.38
N ALA A 83 -8.12 4.18 -4.35
CA ALA A 83 -8.26 2.77 -4.07
C ALA A 83 -8.96 2.01 -5.19
N ALA A 84 -10.01 2.58 -5.78
CA ALA A 84 -10.73 1.96 -6.89
C ALA A 84 -9.84 1.79 -8.13
N SER A 85 -9.15 2.86 -8.56
CA SER A 85 -8.26 2.85 -9.72
C SER A 85 -7.09 1.87 -9.54
N VAL A 86 -6.45 1.86 -8.36
CA VAL A 86 -5.36 0.93 -8.10
C VAL A 86 -5.86 -0.51 -7.98
N ARG A 87 -7.05 -0.74 -7.42
CA ARG A 87 -7.66 -2.08 -7.41
C ARG A 87 -7.92 -2.60 -8.83
N ALA A 88 -8.41 -1.75 -9.73
CA ALA A 88 -8.59 -2.11 -11.13
C ALA A 88 -7.25 -2.43 -11.81
N ALA A 89 -6.21 -1.65 -11.54
CA ALA A 89 -4.87 -1.93 -12.05
C ALA A 89 -4.30 -3.26 -11.53
N LEU A 90 -4.45 -3.53 -10.23
CA LEU A 90 -4.03 -4.81 -9.64
C LEU A 90 -4.84 -5.99 -10.20
N ALA A 91 -6.16 -5.84 -10.41
CA ALA A 91 -6.99 -6.87 -11.04
C ALA A 91 -6.55 -7.13 -12.49
N ARG A 92 -6.24 -6.06 -13.25
CA ARG A 92 -5.70 -6.19 -14.60
C ARG A 92 -4.36 -6.91 -14.60
N SER A 93 -3.48 -6.71 -13.61
CA SER A 93 -2.17 -7.37 -13.54
C SER A 93 -2.22 -8.90 -13.39
N VAL A 94 -3.39 -9.45 -13.01
CA VAL A 94 -3.62 -10.91 -12.87
C VAL A 94 -4.65 -11.45 -13.88
N ALA A 95 -5.01 -10.65 -14.90
CA ALA A 95 -5.99 -11.05 -15.89
C ALA A 95 -5.52 -12.27 -16.70
N THR A 96 -6.44 -13.19 -17.00
CA THR A 96 -6.18 -14.36 -17.86
C THR A 96 -5.86 -13.97 -19.30
N ALA A 97 -6.28 -12.77 -19.74
CA ALA A 97 -5.93 -12.19 -21.03
C ALA A 97 -4.41 -12.11 -21.26
N TRP A 98 -3.62 -11.99 -20.19
CA TRP A 98 -2.16 -11.99 -20.26
C TRP A 98 -1.53 -13.34 -20.65
N ARG A 99 -2.30 -14.43 -20.71
CA ARG A 99 -1.77 -15.73 -21.17
C ARG A 99 -1.27 -15.68 -22.61
N ALA A 100 -1.86 -14.82 -23.45
CA ALA A 100 -1.42 -14.60 -24.82
C ALA A 100 -0.23 -13.63 -24.92
N ASP A 101 0.06 -12.86 -23.87
CA ASP A 101 1.13 -11.86 -23.82
C ASP A 101 1.84 -11.83 -22.45
N PRO A 102 2.72 -12.80 -22.16
CA PRO A 102 3.40 -12.88 -20.87
C PRO A 102 4.37 -11.72 -20.62
N SER A 103 4.96 -11.15 -21.66
CA SER A 103 5.93 -10.05 -21.59
C SER A 103 5.23 -8.72 -21.29
N GLY A 104 4.11 -8.42 -21.96
CA GLY A 104 3.26 -7.27 -21.65
C GLY A 104 2.73 -7.33 -20.23
N ALA A 105 2.35 -8.52 -19.75
CA ALA A 105 1.94 -8.73 -18.37
C ALA A 105 3.04 -8.39 -17.36
N ALA A 106 4.27 -8.80 -17.62
CA ALA A 106 5.42 -8.50 -16.78
C ALA A 106 5.73 -6.99 -16.77
N SER A 107 5.73 -6.36 -17.95
CA SER A 107 5.94 -4.91 -18.10
C SER A 107 4.88 -4.10 -17.37
N TYR A 108 3.60 -4.47 -17.51
CA TYR A 108 2.48 -3.83 -16.84
C TYR A 108 2.62 -3.92 -15.31
N GLN A 109 2.86 -5.13 -14.80
CA GLN A 109 3.04 -5.37 -13.37
C GLN A 109 4.24 -4.60 -12.79
N GLN A 110 5.36 -4.57 -13.50
CA GLN A 110 6.52 -3.77 -13.09
C GLN A 110 6.21 -2.28 -13.09
N GLY A 111 5.45 -1.79 -14.08
CA GLY A 111 4.97 -0.41 -14.15
C GLY A 111 4.13 -0.03 -12.93
N VAL A 112 3.17 -0.87 -12.54
CA VAL A 112 2.35 -0.68 -11.33
C VAL A 112 3.23 -0.66 -10.07
N SER A 113 4.15 -1.60 -9.92
CA SER A 113 5.06 -1.66 -8.76
C SER A 113 5.97 -0.42 -8.70
N ARG A 114 6.50 0.05 -9.85
CA ARG A 114 7.32 1.26 -9.94
C ARG A 114 6.52 2.50 -9.56
N TYR A 115 5.32 2.65 -10.11
CA TYR A 115 4.42 3.75 -9.79
C TYR A 115 4.14 3.83 -8.29
N LEU A 116 3.70 2.73 -7.66
CA LEU A 116 3.39 2.71 -6.23
C LEU A 116 4.62 2.99 -5.36
N THR A 117 5.80 2.50 -5.76
CA THR A 117 7.04 2.76 -5.03
C THR A 117 7.43 4.23 -5.13
N ALA A 118 7.35 4.81 -6.32
CA ALA A 118 7.61 6.23 -6.55
C ALA A 118 6.61 7.13 -5.80
N SER A 119 5.32 6.77 -5.79
CA SER A 119 4.31 7.52 -5.02
C SER A 119 4.55 7.49 -3.52
N ILE A 120 5.02 6.37 -2.95
CA ILE A 120 5.38 6.32 -1.53
C ILE A 120 6.61 7.21 -1.27
N ALA A 121 7.63 7.12 -2.13
CA ALA A 121 8.86 7.90 -2.00
C ALA A 121 8.68 9.39 -2.28
N SER A 122 7.64 9.79 -3.01
CA SER A 122 7.36 11.18 -3.32
C SER A 122 6.83 11.96 -2.12
N VAL A 123 6.41 11.28 -1.05
CA VAL A 123 6.10 11.90 0.25
C VAL A 123 7.29 11.70 1.18
N ARG A 124 8.10 12.74 1.33
CA ARG A 124 9.36 12.66 2.09
C ARG A 124 9.70 13.97 2.79
N LEU A 125 10.56 13.89 3.79
CA LEU A 125 11.18 15.08 4.38
C LEU A 125 12.31 15.58 3.49
N VAL A 126 12.41 16.90 3.34
CA VAL A 126 13.57 17.53 2.73
C VAL A 126 14.68 17.56 3.78
N PRO A 127 15.82 16.88 3.56
CA PRO A 127 16.88 16.79 4.55
C PRO A 127 17.50 18.15 4.82
N LYS A 128 17.86 18.39 6.08
CA LYS A 128 18.61 19.58 6.52
C LYS A 128 19.81 19.15 7.35
N SER A 129 20.95 19.78 7.10
CA SER A 129 22.25 19.37 7.65
C SER A 129 22.59 20.03 8.98
N MET A 130 22.32 21.33 9.14
CA MET A 130 22.66 22.05 10.38
C MET A 130 21.74 23.25 10.58
N VAL A 131 21.28 23.45 11.82
CA VAL A 131 20.52 24.64 12.23
C VAL A 131 21.13 25.15 13.53
N VAL A 132 21.50 26.43 13.54
CA VAL A 132 21.99 27.10 14.75
C VAL A 132 20.81 27.68 15.51
N VAL A 133 20.71 27.34 16.79
CA VAL A 133 19.73 27.90 17.72
C VAL A 133 20.43 28.95 18.56
N ALA A 134 20.19 30.23 18.26
CA ALA A 134 20.67 31.34 19.08
C ALA A 134 19.66 31.61 20.20
N GLY A 135 20.10 31.56 21.46
CA GLY A 135 19.27 31.81 22.64
C GLY A 135 18.48 30.60 23.16
N GLY A 136 17.57 30.84 24.11
CA GLY A 136 16.84 29.78 24.82
C GLY A 136 15.72 29.10 24.01
N SER A 137 15.38 29.60 22.83
CA SER A 137 14.35 29.01 21.98
C SER A 137 14.54 29.37 20.51
N ALA A 138 14.13 28.48 19.61
CA ALA A 138 14.11 28.74 18.17
C ALA A 138 12.97 28.02 17.48
N THR A 139 12.72 28.41 16.23
CA THR A 139 11.79 27.72 15.33
C THR A 139 12.56 27.09 14.18
N ILE A 140 12.48 25.77 14.06
CA ILE A 140 13.14 25.00 13.01
C ILE A 140 12.12 24.72 11.91
N PRO A 141 12.31 25.25 10.69
CA PRO A 141 11.45 24.92 9.55
C PRO A 141 11.81 23.53 9.02
N VAL A 142 10.84 22.61 9.05
CA VAL A 142 10.93 21.27 8.46
C VAL A 142 10.01 21.20 7.25
N THR A 143 10.55 20.89 6.08
CA THR A 143 9.78 20.84 4.84
C THR A 143 9.44 19.40 4.50
N VAL A 144 8.16 19.16 4.27
CA VAL A 144 7.59 17.91 3.77
C VAL A 144 7.29 18.11 2.30
N ASP A 145 7.89 17.31 1.44
CA ASP A 145 7.55 17.28 0.01
C ASP A 145 6.35 16.36 -0.21
N ASN A 146 5.33 16.87 -0.91
CA ASN A 146 4.19 16.07 -1.37
C ASN A 146 4.20 16.02 -2.90
N GLY A 147 4.88 15.02 -3.48
CA GLY A 147 4.88 14.78 -4.92
C GLY A 147 3.65 14.00 -5.43
N LEU A 148 2.63 13.78 -4.60
CA LEU A 148 1.41 13.11 -5.03
C LEU A 148 0.50 14.06 -5.82
N GLN A 149 -0.27 13.51 -6.76
CA GLN A 149 -1.30 14.25 -7.50
C GLN A 149 -2.60 14.47 -6.69
N GLN A 150 -2.50 14.37 -5.36
CA GLN A 150 -3.60 14.53 -4.41
C GLN A 150 -3.09 15.18 -3.14
N ASP A 151 -4.02 15.73 -2.37
CA ASP A 151 -3.71 16.33 -1.08
C ASP A 151 -3.29 15.26 -0.07
N LEU A 152 -2.26 15.58 0.69
CA LEU A 152 -1.70 14.78 1.77
C LEU A 152 -2.33 15.25 3.09
N THR A 153 -3.02 14.36 3.80
CA THR A 153 -3.76 14.71 5.04
C THR A 153 -3.57 13.71 6.18
N GLY A 154 -3.17 12.47 5.89
CA GLY A 154 -3.09 11.37 6.87
C GLY A 154 -1.68 11.12 7.42
N VAL A 155 -0.86 12.15 7.51
CA VAL A 155 0.49 12.07 8.10
C VAL A 155 0.71 13.14 9.15
N GLU A 156 1.58 12.82 10.09
CA GLU A 156 2.11 13.75 11.07
C GLU A 156 3.63 13.69 11.12
N LEU A 157 4.23 14.84 11.42
CA LEU A 157 5.64 15.00 11.64
C LEU A 157 5.94 14.81 13.12
N ARG A 158 6.80 13.85 13.45
CA ARG A 158 7.33 13.68 14.80
C ARG A 158 8.80 14.04 14.85
N VAL A 159 9.19 14.73 15.92
CA VAL A 159 10.58 15.17 16.13
C VAL A 159 11.07 14.64 17.46
N LEU A 160 12.22 13.97 17.43
CA LEU A 160 12.89 13.42 18.61
C LEU A 160 14.25 14.09 18.80
N SER A 161 14.59 14.42 20.05
CA SER A 161 15.92 14.87 20.42
C SER A 161 16.75 13.72 20.99
N SER A 162 18.02 13.67 20.60
CA SER A 162 19.01 12.77 21.20
C SER A 162 19.40 13.16 22.63
N ARG A 163 19.18 14.42 23.02
CA ARG A 163 19.50 14.99 24.34
C ARG A 163 18.39 15.94 24.79
N PRO A 164 17.19 15.43 25.13
CA PRO A 164 16.04 16.25 25.49
C PRO A 164 16.28 17.17 26.69
N GLU A 165 17.18 16.80 27.59
CA GLU A 165 17.64 17.61 28.73
C GLU A 165 18.42 18.87 28.29
N ARG A 166 18.94 18.90 27.07
CA ARG A 166 19.69 20.06 26.51
C ARG A 166 18.91 20.81 25.45
N LEU A 167 18.18 20.09 24.59
CA LEU A 167 17.34 20.67 23.54
C LEU A 167 16.11 19.80 23.37
N ASN A 168 14.93 20.36 23.57
CA ASN A 168 13.67 19.62 23.44
C ASN A 168 12.75 20.28 22.40
N ALA A 169 12.10 19.46 21.58
CA ALA A 169 10.99 19.92 20.74
C ALA A 169 9.73 20.05 21.60
N ARG A 170 9.14 21.25 21.62
CA ARG A 170 7.86 21.47 22.31
C ARG A 170 6.73 20.77 21.56
N ASP A 171 6.78 20.83 20.24
CA ASP A 171 5.80 20.22 19.35
C ASP A 171 6.30 18.82 18.93
N ARG A 172 5.92 17.79 19.69
CA ARG A 172 6.41 16.40 19.47
C ARG A 172 5.76 15.69 18.29
N ALA A 173 4.50 16.02 17.98
CA ALA A 173 3.74 15.49 16.86
C ALA A 173 2.91 16.63 16.27
N MET A 174 3.04 16.85 14.96
CA MET A 174 2.33 17.92 14.26
C MET A 174 1.66 17.37 13.01
N PRO A 175 0.35 17.59 12.82
CA PRO A 175 -0.33 17.15 11.60
C PRO A 175 0.26 17.87 10.39
N VAL A 176 0.44 17.13 9.29
CA VAL A 176 0.93 17.67 8.04
C VAL A 176 -0.21 17.63 7.02
N ARG A 177 -0.55 18.82 6.51
CA ARG A 177 -1.47 18.98 5.38
C ARG A 177 -0.75 19.69 4.24
N ALA A 178 -0.66 19.04 3.09
CA ALA A 178 -0.01 19.57 1.91
C ALA A 178 -0.90 19.35 0.69
N SER A 179 -1.10 20.37 -0.13
CA SER A 179 -1.86 20.25 -1.37
C SER A 179 -1.14 19.37 -2.40
N ARG A 180 -1.87 18.90 -3.42
CA ARG A 180 -1.30 18.13 -4.53
C ARG A 180 -0.05 18.80 -5.11
N ALA A 181 1.01 18.00 -5.32
CA ALA A 181 2.28 18.44 -5.91
C ALA A 181 2.94 19.66 -5.25
N VAL A 182 2.63 19.95 -3.97
CA VAL A 182 3.12 21.13 -3.25
C VAL A 182 3.81 20.71 -1.96
N SER A 183 5.02 21.21 -1.73
CA SER A 183 5.74 21.06 -0.47
C SER A 183 5.12 21.90 0.66
N ARG A 184 5.06 21.37 1.88
CA ARG A 184 4.61 22.06 3.09
C ARG A 184 5.73 22.23 4.10
N THR A 185 5.94 23.46 4.57
CA THR A 185 6.86 23.71 5.69
C THR A 185 6.10 23.76 7.02
N VAL A 186 6.51 22.90 7.96
CA VAL A 186 6.07 22.86 9.34
C VAL A 186 7.12 23.53 10.22
N ARG A 187 6.69 24.40 11.11
CA ARG A 187 7.57 25.16 12.02
C ARG A 187 7.61 24.48 13.38
N ILE A 188 8.73 23.82 13.70
CA ILE A 188 8.93 23.12 14.97
C ILE A 188 9.51 24.09 16.00
N ARG A 189 8.83 24.30 17.12
CA ARG A 189 9.39 25.08 18.23
C ARG A 189 10.28 24.21 19.10
N VAL A 190 11.51 24.66 19.31
CA VAL A 190 12.48 24.01 20.19
C VAL A 190 12.88 24.93 21.33
N LYS A 191 13.18 24.34 22.49
CA LYS A 191 13.72 25.04 23.65
C LYS A 191 15.09 24.47 24.00
N ALA A 192 16.07 25.36 24.10
CA ALA A 192 17.44 25.04 24.48
C ALA A 192 17.65 25.36 25.96
N TYR A 193 18.32 24.44 26.65
CA TYR A 193 18.65 24.53 28.08
C TYR A 193 20.16 24.54 28.33
N ALA A 194 20.96 24.09 27.34
CA ALA A 194 22.41 24.06 27.44
C ALA A 194 23.06 24.27 26.06
N ASN A 195 24.26 24.87 26.06
CA ASN A 195 25.05 25.10 24.86
C ASN A 195 25.72 23.82 24.35
N GLY A 196 25.77 23.63 23.04
CA GLY A 196 26.55 22.60 22.35
C GLY A 196 25.73 21.75 21.37
N PRO A 197 26.35 20.82 20.64
CA PRO A 197 25.68 20.08 19.57
C PRO A 197 24.64 19.09 20.13
N VAL A 198 23.49 19.03 19.47
CA VAL A 198 22.40 18.06 19.72
C VAL A 198 21.83 17.60 18.38
N ARG A 199 21.59 16.29 18.22
CA ARG A 199 20.91 15.75 17.04
C ARG A 199 19.40 15.73 17.26
N LEU A 200 18.66 16.35 16.33
CA LEU A 200 17.22 16.21 16.19
C LEU A 200 16.90 15.30 15.02
N THR A 201 15.99 14.35 15.21
CA THR A 201 15.52 13.43 14.17
C THR A 201 14.05 13.70 13.90
N ALA A 202 13.73 14.09 12.67
CA ALA A 202 12.38 14.26 12.20
C ALA A 202 11.96 13.04 11.39
N GLN A 203 10.73 12.56 11.57
CA GLN A 203 10.19 11.40 10.86
C GLN A 203 8.69 11.60 10.64
N LEU A 204 8.21 11.23 9.44
CA LEU A 204 6.78 11.17 9.16
C LEU A 204 6.17 9.89 9.71
N TYR A 205 4.97 10.00 10.24
CA TYR A 205 4.16 8.88 10.71
C TYR A 205 2.77 8.95 10.10
N THR A 206 2.17 7.80 9.82
CA THR A 206 0.78 7.68 9.40
C THR A 206 -0.14 7.88 10.61
N THR A 207 -1.12 8.78 10.50
CA THR A 207 -2.03 9.08 11.62
C THR A 207 -3.01 7.94 11.91
N ALA A 208 -3.31 7.10 10.91
CA ALA A 208 -4.26 6.00 11.04
C ALA A 208 -3.78 4.84 11.93
N ASP A 209 -2.47 4.60 12.02
CA ASP A 209 -1.88 3.46 12.74
C ASP A 209 -0.58 3.78 13.47
N GLY A 210 -0.09 5.02 13.40
CA GLY A 210 1.10 5.47 14.10
C GLY A 210 2.41 4.83 13.63
N LEU A 211 2.42 4.24 12.43
CA LEU A 211 3.61 3.62 11.83
C LEU A 211 4.47 4.67 11.11
N PRO A 212 5.80 4.47 11.04
CA PRO A 212 6.66 5.37 10.29
C PRO A 212 6.34 5.32 8.79
N TRP A 213 6.33 6.48 8.16
CA TRP A 213 6.14 6.65 6.72
C TRP A 213 7.47 6.92 6.02
N GLY A 214 7.75 6.16 4.95
CA GLY A 214 8.95 6.36 4.14
C GLY A 214 10.25 6.02 4.87
N ALA A 215 11.37 6.56 4.37
CA ALA A 215 12.67 6.43 4.99
C ALA A 215 12.87 7.48 6.11
N ARG A 216 13.83 7.20 7.01
CA ARG A 216 14.32 8.11 8.05
C ARG A 216 15.25 9.18 7.49
#